data_AF-A0A965EME8-F1
#
_entry.id   AF-A0A965EME8-F1
#
_cell.length_a   1.000
_cell.length_b   1.000
_cell.length_c   1.000
_cell.angle_alpha   90.00
_cell.angle_beta   90.00
_cell.angle_gamma   90.00
#
_symmetry.space_group_name_H-M   'P 1'
#
loop_
_entity.id
_entity.type
_entity.pdbx_description
1 polymer ?
#
loop_
_entity_poly.entity_id
_entity_poly.type
_entity_poly.pdbx_seq_one_letter_code
_entity_poly.pdbx_strand_id
1 'polypeptide(L)'
;MFDLGRKSDFGMTEPTRTTPGMATPEDLFARLTELGIETVTQTHTPVFTVAESRELRGSLPGAHCKTLYLKDKKGALWLCVVEESTNPQVVSVI
;
A
#
# COMPACT_ATOMS: atom_id res chain seq x y z
N MET A 1 -8.70 -42.14 -23.39
CA MET A 1 -8.47 -42.82 -22.10
C MET A 1 -7.26 -42.15 -21.45
N PHE A 2 -7.28 -41.97 -20.11
CA PHE A 2 -6.46 -41.06 -19.27
C PHE A 2 -7.07 -39.65 -19.14
N ASP A 3 -8.19 -39.46 -18.44
CA ASP A 3 -8.50 -39.52 -16.98
C ASP A 3 -8.39 -38.14 -16.31
N LEU A 4 -9.52 -37.73 -15.72
CA LEU A 4 -9.77 -36.50 -14.97
C LEU A 4 -9.25 -36.69 -13.54
N GLY A 5 -8.21 -35.94 -13.16
CA GLY A 5 -7.74 -35.85 -11.77
C GLY A 5 -7.78 -34.42 -11.24
N ARG A 6 -8.95 -33.94 -10.83
CA ARG A 6 -9.09 -32.74 -9.98
C ARG A 6 -8.61 -33.08 -8.56
N LYS A 7 -7.65 -32.33 -8.03
CA LYS A 7 -7.66 -31.68 -6.70
C LYS A 7 -6.31 -31.04 -6.36
N SER A 8 -6.38 -29.85 -5.75
CA SER A 8 -5.40 -29.21 -4.83
C SER A 8 -3.94 -29.31 -5.28
N ASP A 9 -3.32 -28.25 -5.77
CA ASP A 9 -2.68 -27.29 -4.87
C ASP A 9 -2.63 -25.89 -5.48
N PHE A 10 -3.64 -25.07 -5.18
CA PHE A 10 -3.45 -23.62 -5.18
C PHE A 10 -2.74 -23.28 -3.87
N GLY A 11 -1.46 -23.64 -3.78
CA GLY A 11 -0.59 -23.24 -2.69
C GLY A 11 -0.46 -21.72 -2.72
N MET A 12 -1.10 -21.05 -1.78
CA MET A 12 -0.95 -19.62 -1.51
C MET A 12 0.43 -19.34 -0.91
N THR A 13 1.49 -19.43 -1.72
CA THR A 13 2.78 -18.81 -1.39
C THR A 13 2.85 -17.50 -2.14
N GLU A 14 2.68 -16.40 -1.41
CA GLU A 14 2.79 -15.04 -1.91
C GLU A 14 4.09 -14.82 -2.70
N PRO A 15 4.08 -14.00 -3.77
CA PRO A 15 5.30 -13.71 -4.49
C PRO A 15 6.24 -12.90 -3.57
N THR A 16 7.34 -13.50 -3.15
CA THR A 16 8.44 -12.79 -2.47
C THR A 16 9.00 -11.75 -3.44
N ARG A 17 8.48 -10.50 -3.36
CA ARG A 17 8.92 -9.36 -4.18
C ARG A 17 10.21 -8.74 -3.61
N THR A 18 11.23 -9.53 -3.31
CA THR A 18 12.49 -8.98 -2.80
C THR A 18 13.45 -8.75 -3.96
N THR A 19 13.38 -7.56 -4.56
CA THR A 19 14.48 -7.04 -5.39
C THR A 19 15.56 -6.50 -4.46
N PRO A 20 16.84 -6.86 -4.64
CA PRO A 20 17.91 -6.35 -3.78
C PRO A 20 17.93 -4.81 -3.78
N GLY A 21 17.76 -4.22 -2.59
CA GLY A 21 17.63 -2.78 -2.38
C GLY A 21 16.23 -2.26 -2.06
N MET A 22 15.18 -3.10 -2.14
CA MET A 22 13.84 -2.75 -1.64
C MET A 22 13.65 -3.26 -0.21
N ALA A 23 13.23 -2.38 0.69
CA ALA A 23 12.88 -2.73 2.07
C ALA A 23 11.63 -3.62 2.09
N THR A 24 11.64 -4.66 2.93
CA THR A 24 10.44 -5.46 3.19
C THR A 24 9.53 -4.75 4.22
N PRO A 25 8.27 -5.19 4.39
CA PRO A 25 7.43 -4.68 5.47
C PRO A 25 8.07 -4.85 6.85
N GLU A 26 8.76 -5.96 7.09
CA GLU A 26 9.44 -6.25 8.35
C GLU A 26 10.57 -5.25 8.63
N ASP A 27 11.36 -4.89 7.60
CA ASP A 27 12.41 -3.87 7.72
C ASP A 27 11.82 -2.51 8.12
N LEU A 28 10.65 -2.15 7.58
CA LEU A 28 9.94 -0.92 7.92
C LEU A 28 9.45 -0.93 9.38
N PHE A 29 8.82 -2.02 9.82
CA PHE A 29 8.32 -2.12 11.20
C PHE A 29 9.45 -2.13 12.23
N ALA A 30 10.58 -2.79 11.91
CA ALA A 30 11.78 -2.74 12.73
C ALA A 30 12.28 -1.30 12.87
N ARG A 31 12.35 -0.55 11.76
CA ARG A 31 12.78 0.86 11.78
C ARG A 31 11.82 1.76 12.57
N LEU A 32 10.52 1.57 12.44
CA LEU A 32 9.53 2.36 13.21
C LEU A 32 9.64 2.07 14.72
N THR A 33 9.90 0.81 15.08
CA THR A 33 10.15 0.39 16.47
C THR A 33 11.43 1.02 17.03
N GLU A 34 12.53 1.02 16.27
CA GLU A 34 13.78 1.71 16.65
C GLU A 34 13.59 3.20 16.92
N LEU A 35 12.72 3.85 16.15
CA LEU A 35 12.38 5.26 16.30
C LEU A 35 11.37 5.52 17.44
N GLY A 36 10.86 4.47 18.10
CA GLY A 36 9.86 4.58 19.16
C GLY A 36 8.47 4.99 18.65
N ILE A 37 8.15 4.72 17.39
CA ILE A 37 6.86 5.05 16.77
C ILE A 37 5.92 3.84 16.92
N GLU A 38 4.86 4.00 17.70
CA GLU A 38 3.82 2.98 17.85
C GLU A 38 2.97 2.89 16.57
N THR A 39 2.75 1.67 16.07
CA THR A 39 1.96 1.43 14.86
C THR A 39 0.91 0.34 15.07
N VAL A 40 -0.30 0.56 14.55
CA VAL A 40 -1.35 -0.46 14.47
C VAL A 40 -1.60 -0.77 13.00
N THR A 41 -1.43 -2.03 12.61
CA THR A 41 -1.64 -2.48 11.22
C THR A 41 -2.86 -3.41 11.17
N GLN A 42 -3.83 -3.09 10.32
CA GLN A 42 -4.96 -3.96 10.03
C GLN A 42 -4.79 -4.60 8.65
N THR A 43 -4.51 -5.90 8.63
CA THR A 43 -4.44 -6.68 7.39
C THR A 43 -5.83 -6.91 6.83
N HIS A 44 -6.02 -6.56 5.57
CA HIS A 44 -7.27 -6.72 4.85
C HIS A 44 -7.03 -7.40 3.50
N THR A 45 -8.06 -8.07 2.99
CA THR A 45 -8.02 -8.63 1.63
C THR A 45 -7.84 -7.51 0.61
N PRO A 46 -7.01 -7.68 -0.44
CA PRO A 46 -6.85 -6.66 -1.47
C PRO A 46 -8.19 -6.26 -2.09
N VAL A 47 -8.53 -4.97 -1.99
CA VAL A 47 -9.75 -4.39 -2.57
C VAL A 47 -9.39 -3.64 -3.85
N PHE A 48 -10.14 -3.89 -4.93
CA PHE A 48 -9.88 -3.29 -6.24
C PHE A 48 -10.97 -2.31 -6.68
N THR A 49 -12.11 -2.30 -6.00
CA THR A 49 -13.20 -1.35 -6.29
C THR A 49 -13.22 -0.19 -5.29
N VAL A 50 -13.71 0.97 -5.76
CA VAL A 50 -13.86 2.18 -4.93
C VAL A 50 -14.86 1.95 -3.79
N ALA A 51 -15.91 1.17 -4.03
CA ALA A 51 -16.93 0.87 -3.03
C ALA A 51 -16.34 0.04 -1.87
N GLU A 52 -15.64 -1.06 -2.19
CA GLU A 52 -14.98 -1.92 -1.19
C GLU A 52 -13.90 -1.15 -0.40
N SER A 53 -13.15 -0.28 -1.08
CA SER A 53 -12.12 0.53 -0.41
C SER A 53 -12.73 1.55 0.55
N ARG A 54 -13.89 2.14 0.25
CA ARG A 54 -14.57 3.08 1.16
C ARG A 54 -15.16 2.37 2.39
N GLU A 55 -15.74 1.19 2.21
CA GLU A 55 -16.32 0.41 3.29
C GLU A 55 -15.26 -0.06 4.30
N LEU A 56 -14.13 -0.54 3.80
CA LEU A 56 -12.99 -0.92 4.63
C LEU A 56 -12.38 0.26 5.41
N ARG A 57 -12.26 1.44 4.78
CA ARG A 57 -11.72 2.66 5.41
C ARG A 57 -12.61 3.18 6.54
N GLY A 58 -13.93 3.00 6.43
CA GLY A 58 -14.88 3.44 7.46
C GLY A 58 -14.68 2.78 8.84
N SER A 59 -13.99 1.64 8.91
CA SER A 59 -13.73 0.91 10.16
C SER A 59 -12.42 1.32 10.87
N LEU A 60 -11.55 2.10 10.23
CA LEU A 60 -10.23 2.46 10.76
C LEU A 60 -10.30 3.86 11.40
N PRO A 61 -10.12 3.98 12.73
CA PRO A 61 -10.14 5.28 13.40
C PRO A 61 -8.88 6.09 13.03
N GLY A 62 -9.06 7.35 12.65
CA GLY A 62 -7.96 8.28 12.33
C GLY A 62 -8.11 9.00 10.99
N ALA A 63 -7.13 9.87 10.68
CA ALA A 63 -7.04 10.55 9.39
C ALA A 63 -6.41 9.62 8.35
N HIS A 64 -7.13 9.38 7.26
CA HIS A 64 -6.64 8.62 6.13
C HIS A 64 -5.87 9.53 5.19
N CYS A 65 -4.73 9.06 4.67
CA CYS A 65 -3.90 9.82 3.75
C CYS A 65 -3.82 9.12 2.40
N LYS A 66 -3.79 9.92 1.33
CA LYS A 66 -3.32 9.49 0.01
C LYS A 66 -1.97 10.11 -0.28
N THR A 67 -1.18 9.37 -1.05
CA THR A 67 0.18 9.77 -1.41
C THR A 67 0.25 9.99 -2.91
N LEU A 68 0.68 11.18 -3.32
CA LEU A 68 0.91 11.54 -4.71
C LEU A 68 2.41 11.50 -4.97
N TYR A 69 2.81 10.73 -5.98
CA TYR A 69 4.18 10.72 -6.48
C TYR A 69 4.25 11.55 -7.76
N LEU A 70 4.93 12.69 -7.69
CA LEU A 70 4.92 13.72 -8.72
C LEU A 70 6.33 13.96 -9.25
N LYS A 71 6.40 14.46 -10.48
CA LYS A 71 7.64 14.92 -11.11
C LYS A 71 7.43 16.33 -11.65
N ASP A 72 8.34 17.23 -11.34
CA ASP A 72 8.30 18.59 -11.89
C ASP A 72 8.84 18.63 -13.34
N LYS A 73 8.75 19.80 -13.96
CA LYS A 73 9.23 20.00 -15.34
C LYS A 73 10.77 19.96 -15.46
N LYS A 74 11.50 20.23 -14.38
CA LYS A 74 12.96 20.20 -14.30
C LYS A 74 13.49 18.79 -14.01
N GLY A 75 12.59 17.85 -13.71
CA GLY A 75 12.88 16.45 -13.47
C GLY A 75 12.96 16.05 -12.00
N ALA A 76 12.74 16.97 -11.05
CA ALA A 76 12.77 16.62 -9.63
C ALA A 76 11.54 15.79 -9.24
N LEU A 77 11.73 14.87 -8.30
CA LEU A 77 10.72 13.94 -7.81
C LEU A 77 10.18 14.41 -6.46
N TRP A 78 8.88 14.29 -6.28
CA TRP A 78 8.15 14.78 -5.12
C TRP A 78 7.20 13.72 -4.58
N LEU A 79 7.10 13.63 -3.26
CA LEU A 79 6.15 12.77 -2.57
C LEU A 79 5.24 13.63 -1.69
N CYS A 80 3.98 13.79 -2.08
CA CYS A 80 3.01 14.59 -1.33
C CYS A 80 2.05 13.67 -0.60
N VAL A 81 2.04 13.73 0.74
CA VAL A 81 1.08 13.02 1.58
C VAL A 81 0.00 14.01 1.99
N VAL A 82 -1.24 13.74 1.60
CA VAL A 82 -2.39 14.60 1.88
C VAL A 82 -3.52 13.78 2.48
N GLU A 83 -4.36 14.41 3.27
CA GLU A 83 -5.57 13.78 3.79
C GLU A 83 -6.51 13.36 2.63
N GLU A 84 -7.14 12.20 2.77
CA GLU A 84 -7.91 11.54 1.70
C GLU A 84 -9.00 12.45 1.13
N SER A 85 -9.74 13.14 2.02
CA SER A 85 -10.85 14.05 1.69
C SER A 85 -10.39 15.32 0.98
N THR A 86 -9.15 15.73 1.24
CA THR A 86 -8.60 16.95 0.66
C THR A 86 -8.47 16.77 -0.85
N ASN A 87 -8.99 17.73 -1.62
CA ASN A 87 -8.75 17.80 -3.05
C ASN A 87 -7.48 18.62 -3.31
N PRO A 88 -6.30 18.00 -3.54
CA PRO A 88 -5.08 18.75 -3.77
C PRO A 88 -5.18 19.46 -5.12
N GLN A 89 -5.20 20.79 -5.09
CA GLN A 89 -5.10 21.60 -6.31
C GLN A 89 -3.64 21.61 -6.78
N VAL A 90 -3.23 20.56 -7.48
CA VAL A 90 -1.86 20.44 -8.03
C VAL A 90 -1.78 21.23 -9.34
N VAL A 91 -1.44 22.51 -9.25
CA VAL A 91 -1.35 23.42 -10.41
C VAL A 91 0.06 23.40 -11.03
N SER A 92 1.09 23.33 -10.20
CA SER A 92 2.49 23.08 -10.60
C SER A 92 3.32 22.77 -9.37
N VAL A 93 4.20 21.77 -9.44
CA VAL A 93 5.28 21.60 -8.45
C VAL A 93 6.45 22.46 -8.95
N ILE A 94 6.83 23.47 -8.17
CA ILE A 94 7.72 24.60 -8.57
C ILE A 94 9.20 24.25 -8.44
#